data_AF-A0A2T4ZCU6-F1
#
_entry.id   AF-A0A2T4ZCU6-F1
#
_cell.length_a   1.000
_cell.length_b   1.000
_cell.length_c   1.000
_cell.angle_alpha   90.00
_cell.angle_beta   90.00
_cell.angle_gamma   90.00
#
_symmetry.space_group_name_H-M   'P 1'
#
loop_
_entity.id
_entity.type
_entity.pdbx_description
1 polymer ?
#
loop_
_entity_poly.entity_id
_entity_poly.type
_entity_poly.pdbx_seq_one_letter_code
_entity_poly.pdbx_strand_id
1 'polypeptide(L)'
;MSQSGPSKKDFADLINQVLGRNVMNEQVMDRLLQNARKNYQQQGMNGIFEMVRQMTQAPIDNKEMKAMMDTILGSSSPGDALDRLGGQNWLSEGKARQLKRHLETPTKRKKGG
;
A
#
# COMPACT_ATOMS: atom_id res chain seq x y z
N MET A 1 18.19 -12.56 -12.59
CA MET A 1 17.61 -12.30 -11.25
C MET A 1 17.03 -10.90 -11.27
N SER A 2 15.74 -10.76 -11.62
CA SER A 2 15.12 -9.45 -11.88
C SER A 2 14.63 -8.84 -10.57
N GLN A 3 15.47 -7.97 -9.99
CA GLN A 3 15.12 -7.09 -8.90
C GLN A 3 14.18 -6.00 -9.43
N SER A 4 12.90 -6.33 -9.57
CA SER A 4 11.89 -5.36 -9.96
C SER A 4 10.67 -5.59 -9.09
N GLY A 5 10.66 -4.98 -7.91
CA GLY A 5 9.40 -4.75 -7.21
C GLY A 5 8.40 -4.02 -8.14
N PRO A 6 7.11 -4.06 -7.83
CA PRO A 6 6.07 -3.44 -8.67
C PRO A 6 6.44 -2.00 -9.02
N SER A 7 6.27 -1.63 -10.29
CA SER A 7 6.57 -0.27 -10.75
C SER A 7 5.64 0.75 -10.09
N LYS A 8 6.01 2.04 -10.11
CA LYS A 8 5.14 3.12 -9.59
C LYS A 8 3.74 3.08 -10.23
N LYS A 9 3.68 2.73 -11.52
CA LYS A 9 2.43 2.54 -12.25
C LYS A 9 1.64 1.36 -11.71
N ASP A 10 2.28 0.21 -11.48
CA ASP A 10 1.60 -0.98 -10.93
C ASP A 10 1.01 -0.68 -9.55
N PHE A 11 1.71 0.12 -8.75
CA PHE A 11 1.26 0.54 -7.43
C PHE A 11 0.10 1.55 -7.48
N ALA A 12 0.13 2.50 -8.42
CA ALA A 12 -0.97 3.43 -8.65
C ALA A 12 -2.23 2.71 -9.14
N ASP A 13 -2.06 1.78 -10.10
CA ASP A 13 -3.14 0.94 -10.64
C ASP A 13 -3.75 0.06 -9.55
N LEU A 14 -2.93 -0.50 -8.64
CA LEU A 14 -3.40 -1.23 -7.46
C LEU A 14 -4.29 -0.35 -6.57
N ILE A 15 -3.83 0.83 -6.16
CA ILE A 15 -4.60 1.73 -5.29
C ILE A 15 -5.95 2.09 -5.92
N ASN A 16 -5.94 2.37 -7.22
CA ASN A 16 -7.17 2.67 -7.96
C ASN A 16 -8.17 1.51 -7.96
N GLN A 17 -7.66 0.28 -8.11
CA GLN A 17 -8.48 -0.93 -8.04
C GLN A 17 -9.05 -1.15 -6.64
N VAL A 18 -8.24 -0.93 -5.58
CA VAL A 18 -8.71 -1.04 -4.19
C VAL A 18 -9.80 -0.02 -3.89
N LEU A 19 -9.64 1.21 -4.37
CA LEU A 19 -10.60 2.29 -4.13
C LEU A 19 -11.80 2.25 -5.10
N GLY A 20 -11.76 1.42 -6.14
CA GLY A 20 -12.80 1.34 -7.18
C GLY A 20 -12.91 2.60 -8.05
N ARG A 21 -11.91 3.49 -8.01
CA ARG A 21 -11.89 4.76 -8.74
C ARG A 21 -10.47 5.16 -9.11
N ASN A 22 -10.30 5.84 -10.24
CA ASN A 22 -9.00 6.27 -10.74
C ASN A 22 -8.56 7.60 -10.10
N VAL A 23 -7.86 7.51 -8.96
CA VAL A 23 -7.40 8.66 -8.14
C VAL A 23 -5.88 8.80 -8.08
N MET A 24 -5.13 7.76 -8.45
CA MET A 24 -3.68 7.73 -8.49
C MET A 24 -3.20 7.59 -9.94
N ASN A 25 -2.23 8.40 -10.33
CA ASN A 25 -1.46 8.20 -11.55
C ASN A 25 0.04 8.23 -11.21
N GLU A 26 0.90 8.00 -12.19
CA GLU A 26 2.34 7.94 -11.96
C GLU A 26 2.93 9.24 -11.40
N GLN A 27 2.43 10.41 -11.83
CA GLN A 27 2.87 11.71 -11.32
C GLN A 27 2.41 11.97 -9.88
N VAL A 28 1.20 11.52 -9.53
CA VAL A 28 0.67 11.61 -8.17
C VAL A 28 1.41 10.65 -7.26
N MET A 29 1.70 9.43 -7.73
CA MET A 29 2.51 8.44 -7.02
C MET A 29 3.94 8.95 -6.81
N ASP A 30 4.55 9.59 -7.80
CA ASP A 30 5.90 10.12 -7.65
C ASP A 30 5.96 11.24 -6.61
N ARG A 31 5.00 12.17 -6.64
CA ARG A 31 4.86 13.21 -5.60
C ARG A 31 4.63 12.62 -4.22
N LEU A 32 3.80 11.58 -4.11
CA LEU A 32 3.57 10.86 -2.87
C LEU A 32 4.89 10.30 -2.29
N LEU A 33 5.67 9.60 -3.12
CA LEU A 33 6.93 8.99 -2.72
C LEU A 33 7.99 10.04 -2.36
N GLN A 34 8.06 11.14 -3.11
CA GLN A 34 8.96 12.26 -2.80
C GLN A 34 8.61 12.91 -1.45
N ASN A 35 7.32 13.14 -1.18
CA ASN A 35 6.84 13.67 0.09
C ASN A 35 7.14 12.71 1.25
N ALA A 36 6.89 11.41 1.07
CA ALA A 36 7.22 10.40 2.08
C ALA A 36 8.72 10.39 2.38
N ARG A 37 9.58 10.44 1.36
CA ARG A 37 11.03 10.51 1.52
C ARG A 37 11.46 11.78 2.26
N LYS A 38 10.90 12.93 1.91
CA LYS A 38 11.20 14.21 2.56
C LYS A 38 10.80 14.19 4.04
N ASN A 39 9.60 13.71 4.35
CA ASN A 39 9.12 13.60 5.72
C ASN A 39 9.98 12.63 6.54
N TYR A 40 10.38 11.50 5.94
CA TYR A 40 11.31 10.57 6.58
C TYR A 40 12.66 11.21 6.90
N GLN A 41 13.22 11.98 5.96
CA GLN A 41 14.50 12.66 6.18
C GLN A 41 14.43 13.73 7.27
N GLN A 42 13.27 14.38 7.45
CA GLN A 42 13.10 15.46 8.41
C GLN A 42 12.72 15.00 9.81
N GLN A 43 11.85 13.99 9.92
CA GLN A 43 11.21 13.60 11.18
C GLN A 43 11.24 12.08 11.43
N GLY A 44 11.99 11.35 10.60
CA GLY A 44 12.05 9.90 10.67
C GLY A 44 10.68 9.26 10.44
N MET A 45 10.41 8.18 11.17
CA MET A 45 9.21 7.37 10.95
C MET A 45 7.92 8.05 11.42
N ASN A 46 8.02 8.96 12.39
CA ASN A 46 6.87 9.75 12.85
C ASN A 46 6.31 10.65 11.75
N GLY A 47 7.18 11.26 10.92
CA GLY A 47 6.75 12.08 9.78
C GLY A 47 6.03 11.27 8.69
N ILE A 48 6.39 9.99 8.51
CA ILE A 48 5.65 9.09 7.62
C ILE A 48 4.26 8.81 8.21
N PHE A 49 4.18 8.53 9.51
CA PHE A 49 2.91 8.25 10.17
C PHE A 49 1.94 9.43 10.11
N GLU A 50 2.43 10.64 10.34
CA GLU A 50 1.63 11.86 10.20
C GLU A 50 1.11 12.04 8.78
N MET A 51 1.94 11.80 7.77
CA MET A 51 1.51 11.86 6.37
C MET A 51 0.39 10.86 6.08
N VAL A 52 0.52 9.60 6.54
CA VAL A 52 -0.49 8.56 6.34
C VAL A 52 -1.79 8.93 7.05
N ARG A 53 -1.74 9.47 8.28
CA ARG A 53 -2.95 9.98 8.96
C ARG A 53 -3.62 11.11 8.20
N GLN A 54 -2.85 12.09 7.73
CA GLN A 54 -3.41 13.22 6.98
C GLN A 54 -4.10 12.75 5.70
N MET A 55 -3.53 11.76 5.02
CA MET A 55 -4.09 11.22 3.78
C MET A 55 -5.34 10.36 4.00
N THR A 56 -5.33 9.51 5.03
CA THR A 56 -6.42 8.56 5.29
C THR A 56 -7.50 9.13 6.19
N GLN A 57 -7.21 10.23 6.89
CA GLN A 57 -8.00 10.78 8.00
C GLN A 57 -8.31 9.73 9.08
N ALA A 58 -7.52 8.66 9.15
CA ALA A 58 -7.74 7.57 10.08
C ALA A 58 -7.16 7.91 11.46
N PRO A 59 -7.93 7.71 12.56
CA PRO A 59 -7.48 7.97 13.92
C PRO A 59 -6.62 6.80 14.44
N ILE A 60 -5.47 6.57 13.81
CA ILE A 60 -4.54 5.48 14.17
C ILE A 60 -3.32 6.07 14.86
N ASP A 61 -2.93 5.55 16.03
CA ASP A 61 -1.79 6.11 16.76
C ASP A 61 -0.42 5.70 16.15
N ASN A 62 0.69 6.26 16.66
CA ASN A 62 2.04 5.98 16.14
C ASN A 62 2.46 4.51 16.39
N LYS A 63 2.05 3.93 17.53
CA LYS A 63 2.44 2.58 17.94
C LYS A 63 1.73 1.54 17.07
N GLU A 64 0.45 1.76 16.86
CA GLU A 64 -0.42 1.04 15.95
C GLU A 64 0.12 1.06 14.52
N MET A 65 0.43 2.26 14.00
CA MET A 65 0.96 2.41 12.65
C MET A 65 2.35 1.75 12.48
N LYS A 66 3.17 1.81 13.53
CA LYS A 66 4.44 1.08 13.57
C LYS A 66 4.23 -0.43 13.54
N ALA A 67 3.32 -0.98 14.33
CA ALA A 67 3.02 -2.42 14.33
C ALA A 67 2.50 -2.89 12.97
N MET A 68 1.67 -2.09 12.30
CA MET A 68 1.24 -2.36 10.93
C MET A 68 2.41 -2.39 9.95
N MET A 69 3.28 -1.37 9.99
CA MET A 69 4.46 -1.33 9.11
C MET A 69 5.42 -2.48 9.38
N ASP A 70 5.71 -2.79 10.64
CA ASP A 70 6.59 -3.90 11.02
C ASP A 70 6.00 -5.24 10.52
N THR A 71 4.67 -5.40 10.54
CA THR A 71 3.97 -6.56 9.98
C THR A 71 4.14 -6.66 8.46
N ILE A 72 4.02 -5.54 7.74
CA ILE A 72 4.22 -5.48 6.28
C ILE A 72 5.68 -5.74 5.91
N LEU A 73 6.63 -5.10 6.60
CA LEU A 73 8.07 -5.26 6.34
C LEU A 73 8.55 -6.67 6.66
N GLY A 74 7.96 -7.34 7.65
CA GLY A 74 8.25 -8.73 7.98
C GLY A 74 7.63 -9.74 7.02
N SER A 75 6.82 -9.31 6.05
CA SER A 75 6.17 -10.20 5.07
C SER A 75 7.08 -10.48 3.87
N SER A 76 6.97 -11.68 3.31
CA SER A 76 7.79 -12.09 2.15
C SER A 76 7.13 -11.73 0.81
N SER A 77 5.83 -11.38 0.83
CA SER A 77 5.08 -11.01 -0.37
C SER A 77 3.86 -10.14 0.00
N PRO A 78 3.28 -9.39 -0.96
CA PRO A 78 2.05 -8.64 -0.73
C PRO A 78 0.87 -9.49 -0.23
N GLY A 79 0.76 -10.75 -0.67
CA GLY A 79 -0.28 -11.67 -0.19
C GLY A 79 -0.09 -12.06 1.27
N ASP A 80 1.15 -12.39 1.67
CA ASP A 80 1.52 -12.68 3.06
C ASP A 80 1.28 -11.45 3.96
N ALA A 81 1.59 -10.25 3.48
CA ALA A 81 1.29 -9.01 4.20
C ALA A 81 -0.20 -8.88 4.51
N LEU A 82 -1.07 -9.12 3.53
CA LEU A 82 -2.52 -9.03 3.70
C LEU A 82 -3.08 -10.08 4.65
N ASP A 83 -2.57 -11.31 4.58
CA ASP A 83 -2.98 -12.39 5.48
C ASP A 83 -2.62 -12.03 6.94
N ARG A 84 -1.41 -11.49 7.16
CA ARG A 84 -0.96 -11.05 8.50
C ARG A 84 -1.73 -9.83 9.01
N LEU A 85 -2.05 -8.87 8.14
CA LEU A 85 -2.87 -7.71 8.51
C LEU A 85 -4.31 -8.12 8.83
N GLY A 86 -4.86 -9.10 8.10
CA GLY A 86 -6.18 -9.67 8.36
C GLY A 86 -6.27 -10.37 9.71
N GLY A 87 -5.24 -11.14 10.09
CA GLY A 87 -5.19 -11.84 11.38
C GLY A 87 -5.09 -10.93 12.61
N GLN A 88 -4.72 -9.65 12.42
CA GLN A 88 -4.58 -8.66 13.49
C GLN A 88 -5.77 -7.67 13.57
N ASN A 89 -6.90 -7.95 12.90
CA ASN A 89 -8.09 -7.08 12.82
C ASN A 89 -7.89 -5.69 12.18
N TRP A 90 -6.73 -5.39 11.59
CA TRP A 90 -6.51 -4.14 10.84
C TRP A 90 -7.32 -4.10 9.55
N LEU A 91 -7.58 -5.28 8.99
CA LEU A 91 -8.35 -5.47 7.79
C LEU A 91 -9.34 -6.61 8.04
N SER A 92 -10.59 -6.47 7.62
CA SER A 92 -11.50 -7.62 7.69
C SER A 92 -10.99 -8.74 6.78
N GLU A 93 -11.12 -9.99 7.22
CA GLU A 93 -10.68 -11.15 6.42
C GLU A 93 -11.31 -11.19 5.02
N GLY A 94 -12.55 -10.69 4.90
CA GLY A 94 -13.24 -10.57 3.61
C GLY A 94 -12.52 -9.60 2.67
N LYS A 95 -12.10 -8.43 3.17
CA LYS A 95 -11.31 -7.46 2.40
C LYS A 95 -9.92 -7.99 2.09
N ALA A 96 -9.27 -8.68 3.04
CA ALA A 96 -7.94 -9.28 2.84
C ALA A 96 -7.97 -10.30 1.70
N ARG A 97 -8.94 -11.22 1.72
CA ARG A 97 -9.16 -12.22 0.67
C ARG A 97 -9.49 -11.58 -0.69
N GLN A 98 -10.29 -10.52 -0.71
CA GLN A 98 -10.60 -9.80 -1.94
C GLN A 98 -9.34 -9.17 -2.56
N LEU A 99 -8.54 -8.48 -1.76
CA LEU A 99 -7.28 -7.87 -2.21
C LEU A 99 -6.26 -8.92 -2.68
N LYS A 100 -6.14 -10.03 -1.95
CA LYS A 100 -5.27 -11.15 -2.33
C LYS A 100 -5.65 -11.71 -3.71
N ARG A 101 -6.94 -11.94 -3.96
CA ARG A 101 -7.41 -12.37 -5.29
C ARG A 101 -7.00 -11.39 -6.39
N HIS A 102 -7.09 -10.09 -6.14
CA HIS A 102 -6.67 -9.06 -7.10
C HIS A 102 -5.17 -9.06 -7.37
N LEU A 103 -4.35 -9.30 -6.35
CA LEU A 103 -2.88 -9.41 -6.46
C LEU A 103 -2.45 -10.70 -7.17
N GLU A 104 -3.19 -11.79 -6.99
CA GLU A 104 -2.90 -13.10 -7.61
C GLU A 104 -3.44 -13.19 -9.04
N THR A 105 -4.49 -12.45 -9.41
CA THR A 105 -4.88 -12.32 -10.80
C THR A 105 -3.89 -11.42 -11.54
N PRO A 106 -3.07 -11.94 -12.49
CA PRO A 106 -2.35 -11.07 -13.39
C PRO A 106 -3.40 -10.22 -14.10
N THR A 107 -3.26 -8.89 -14.00
CA THR A 107 -4.07 -7.95 -14.76
C THR A 107 -3.99 -8.36 -16.22
N LYS A 108 -5.03 -9.05 -16.72
CA LYS A 108 -5.21 -9.27 -18.16
C LYS A 108 -5.37 -7.88 -18.75
N ARG A 109 -4.25 -7.28 -19.17
CA ARG A 109 -4.23 -6.18 -20.12
C ARG A 109 -5.10 -6.65 -21.26
N LYS A 110 -6.28 -6.08 -21.36
CA LYS A 110 -7.20 -6.24 -22.47
C LYS A 110 -6.43 -5.80 -23.72
N LYS A 111 -5.78 -6.73 -24.41
CA LYS A 111 -5.51 -6.61 -25.84
C LYS A 111 -6.88 -6.72 -26.51
N GLY A 112 -7.60 -5.61 -26.59
CA GLY A 112 -8.54 -5.38 -27.68
C GLY A 112 -7.84 -4.40 -28.61
N GLY A 113 -7.83 -4.56 -29.92
CA GLY A 113 -8.53 -5.44 -30.83
C GLY A 113 -8.26 -4.85 -32.20
#